data_AF-A0A846DSJ0-F1
#
_entry.id   AF-A0A846DSJ0-F1
#
_cell.length_a   1.000
_cell.length_b   1.000
_cell.length_c   1.000
_cell.angle_alpha   90.00
_cell.angle_beta   90.00
_cell.angle_gamma   90.00
#
_symmetry.space_group_name_H-M   'P 1'
#
loop_
_entity.id
_entity.type
_entity.pdbx_description
1 polymer ?
#
loop_
_entity_poly.entity_id
_entity_poly.type
_entity_poly.pdbx_seq_one_letter_code
_entity_poly.pdbx_strand_id
1 'polypeptide(L)'
;MKPKVHRSTKSKTLLSKRFELRLTDAEYKQIQALALQTHLSMSEFVRRAATRRTLPRPLAAFDLKAYQALCQMHTELRQAGNNLNQIAKVCNSSVLLGEPVVVNRTLLERTQQLLQENQTLIETLASAIAQSTLA
;
A
#
# COMPACT_ATOMS: atom_id res chain seq x y z
N MET A 1 -10.06 -11.11 33.42
CA MET A 1 -9.47 -11.61 32.16
C MET A 1 -10.52 -11.57 31.07
N LYS A 2 -10.32 -10.85 29.96
CA LYS A 2 -11.24 -10.89 28.81
C LYS A 2 -10.80 -12.00 27.85
N PRO A 3 -11.72 -12.82 27.29
CA PRO A 3 -11.34 -13.93 26.43
C PRO A 3 -10.81 -13.41 25.08
N LYS A 4 -9.74 -14.03 24.58
CA LYS A 4 -9.20 -13.79 23.24
C LYS A 4 -10.19 -14.34 22.21
N VAL A 5 -10.78 -13.46 21.41
CA VAL A 5 -11.57 -13.82 20.22
C VAL A 5 -10.66 -14.56 19.24
N HIS A 6 -10.88 -15.86 19.06
CA HIS A 6 -10.24 -16.63 17.99
C HIS A 6 -10.76 -16.10 16.64
N ARG A 7 -9.86 -15.49 15.86
CA ARG A 7 -10.12 -15.15 14.46
C ARG A 7 -10.38 -16.45 13.71
N SER A 8 -11.64 -16.67 13.31
CA SER A 8 -12.02 -17.69 12.34
C SER A 8 -11.18 -17.51 11.06
N THR A 9 -10.33 -18.48 10.78
CA THR A 9 -9.57 -18.59 9.53
C THR A 9 -10.55 -19.04 8.44
N LYS A 10 -11.07 -18.10 7.65
CA LYS A 10 -11.89 -18.42 6.47
C LYS A 10 -11.11 -19.38 5.57
N SER A 11 -11.58 -20.61 5.43
CA SER A 11 -11.01 -21.59 4.50
C SER A 11 -11.07 -21.02 3.08
N LYS A 12 -9.93 -20.89 2.42
CA LYS A 12 -9.81 -20.33 1.07
C LYS A 12 -10.24 -21.41 0.07
N THR A 13 -11.41 -21.25 -0.56
CA THR A 13 -11.90 -22.21 -1.56
C THR A 13 -10.91 -22.34 -2.72
N LEU A 14 -10.45 -23.56 -2.98
CA LEU A 14 -9.50 -23.85 -4.05
C LEU A 14 -10.18 -23.89 -5.43
N LEU A 15 -9.48 -23.42 -6.45
CA LEU A 15 -9.93 -23.40 -7.83
C LEU A 15 -9.61 -24.75 -8.49
N SER A 16 -10.55 -25.69 -8.45
CA SER A 16 -10.31 -27.10 -8.84
C SER A 16 -10.93 -27.53 -10.18
N LYS A 17 -11.80 -26.71 -10.79
CA LYS A 17 -12.47 -27.02 -12.06
C LYS A 17 -11.73 -26.37 -13.23
N ARG A 18 -11.43 -27.17 -14.27
CA ARG A 18 -10.79 -26.74 -15.53
C ARG A 18 -11.82 -26.75 -16.65
N PHE A 19 -11.76 -25.74 -17.52
CA PHE A 19 -12.48 -25.70 -18.78
C PHE A 19 -11.49 -25.34 -19.89
N GLU A 20 -11.77 -25.80 -21.11
CA GLU A 20 -10.92 -25.59 -22.27
C GLU A 20 -11.67 -24.76 -23.30
N LEU A 21 -10.98 -23.79 -23.92
CA LEU A 21 -11.53 -22.86 -24.88
C LEU A 21 -10.69 -22.93 -26.15
N ARG A 22 -11.34 -23.20 -27.29
CA ARG A 22 -10.68 -23.12 -28.61
C ARG A 22 -10.76 -21.69 -29.10
N LEU A 23 -9.62 -21.14 -29.49
CA LEU A 23 -9.47 -19.76 -29.94
C LEU A 23 -8.72 -19.74 -31.26
N THR A 24 -9.03 -18.77 -32.10
CA THR A 24 -8.17 -18.38 -33.21
C THR A 24 -6.92 -17.64 -32.69
N ASP A 25 -5.87 -17.55 -33.50
CA ASP A 25 -4.64 -16.84 -33.13
C ASP A 25 -4.89 -15.35 -32.82
N ALA A 26 -5.83 -14.72 -33.53
CA ALA A 26 -6.20 -13.33 -33.31
C ALA A 26 -6.87 -13.14 -31.94
N GLU A 27 -7.83 -14.00 -31.60
CA GLU A 27 -8.52 -13.96 -30.30
C GLU A 27 -7.54 -14.27 -29.15
N TYR A 28 -6.65 -15.24 -29.33
CA TYR A 28 -5.64 -15.58 -28.33
C TYR A 28 -4.74 -14.37 -28.02
N LYS A 29 -4.21 -13.71 -29.07
CA LYS A 29 -3.37 -12.51 -28.91
C LYS A 29 -4.13 -11.35 -28.27
N GLN A 30 -5.40 -11.16 -28.63
CA GLN A 30 -6.23 -10.11 -28.04
C GLN A 30 -6.45 -10.33 -26.55
N ILE A 31 -6.80 -11.56 -26.14
CA ILE A 31 -6.99 -11.91 -24.72
C ILE A 31 -5.66 -11.77 -23.96
N GLN A 32 -4.55 -12.19 -24.57
CA GLN A 32 -3.22 -12.05 -23.97
C GLN A 32 -2.86 -10.57 -23.73
N ALA A 33 -3.11 -9.70 -24.69
CA ALA A 33 -2.86 -8.27 -24.57
C ALA A 33 -3.71 -7.63 -23.46
N LEU A 34 -5.01 -7.95 -23.39
CA LEU A 34 -5.90 -7.45 -22.35
C LEU A 34 -5.53 -7.95 -20.95
N ALA A 35 -5.11 -9.20 -20.83
CA ALA A 35 -4.62 -9.76 -19.57
C ALA A 35 -3.34 -9.03 -19.12
N LEU A 36 -2.43 -8.74 -20.05
CA LEU A 36 -1.20 -7.99 -19.78
C LEU A 36 -1.50 -6.55 -19.32
N GLN A 37 -2.40 -5.85 -20.00
CA GLN A 37 -2.82 -4.49 -19.65
C GLN A 37 -3.47 -4.39 -18.26
N THR A 38 -4.07 -5.48 -17.78
CA THR A 38 -4.71 -5.55 -16.46
C THR A 38 -3.81 -6.20 -15.39
N HIS A 39 -2.56 -6.54 -15.74
CA HIS A 39 -1.61 -7.25 -14.88
C HIS A 39 -2.17 -8.55 -14.25
N LEU A 40 -2.99 -9.27 -15.00
CA LEU A 40 -3.55 -10.55 -14.60
C LEU A 40 -2.98 -11.69 -15.45
N SER A 41 -2.98 -12.91 -14.90
CA SER A 41 -2.80 -14.09 -15.75
C SER A 41 -4.01 -14.24 -16.69
N MET A 42 -3.81 -14.83 -17.87
CA MET A 42 -4.91 -15.05 -18.82
C MET A 42 -6.10 -15.77 -18.18
N SER A 43 -5.86 -16.79 -17.35
CA SER A 43 -6.94 -17.53 -16.67
C SER A 43 -7.71 -16.68 -15.67
N GLU A 44 -7.06 -15.80 -14.92
CA GLU A 44 -7.74 -14.92 -13.97
C GLU A 44 -8.47 -13.78 -14.68
N PHE A 45 -7.88 -13.23 -15.75
CA PHE A 45 -8.54 -12.27 -16.62
C PHE A 45 -9.84 -12.84 -17.21
N VAL A 46 -9.76 -13.99 -17.89
CA VAL A 46 -10.92 -14.65 -18.50
C VAL A 46 -11.96 -15.00 -17.45
N ARG A 47 -11.55 -15.51 -16.28
CA ARG A 47 -12.49 -15.81 -15.19
C ARG A 47 -13.23 -14.56 -14.72
N ARG A 48 -12.53 -13.45 -14.50
CA ARG A 48 -13.17 -12.20 -14.04
C ARG A 48 -14.09 -11.63 -15.11
N ALA A 49 -13.66 -11.63 -16.38
CA ALA A 49 -14.47 -11.20 -17.51
C ALA A 49 -15.76 -12.04 -17.63
N ALA A 50 -15.65 -13.38 -17.61
CA ALA A 50 -16.79 -14.30 -17.71
C ALA A 50 -17.75 -14.21 -16.50
N THR A 51 -17.23 -13.92 -15.31
CA THR A 51 -18.03 -13.81 -14.07
C THR A 51 -18.45 -12.39 -13.73
N ARG A 52 -18.19 -11.42 -14.63
CA ARG A 52 -18.44 -9.98 -14.42
C ARG A 52 -17.86 -9.45 -13.11
N ARG A 53 -16.78 -10.06 -12.62
CA ARG A 53 -16.03 -9.53 -11.49
C ARG A 53 -15.23 -8.33 -11.93
N THR A 54 -15.08 -7.36 -11.04
CA THR A 54 -14.31 -6.14 -11.29
C THR A 54 -12.90 -6.50 -11.77
N LEU A 55 -12.59 -6.10 -13.00
CA LEU A 55 -11.23 -6.11 -13.51
C LEU A 55 -10.47 -4.98 -12.80
N PRO A 56 -9.20 -5.21 -12.40
CA PRO A 56 -8.35 -4.11 -11.97
C PRO A 56 -8.40 -3.06 -13.07
N ARG A 57 -8.70 -1.81 -12.68
CA ARG A 57 -8.56 -0.70 -13.63
C ARG A 57 -7.12 -0.80 -14.16
N PRO A 58 -6.90 -0.79 -15.48
CA PRO A 58 -5.56 -0.63 -16.01
C PRO A 58 -5.00 0.56 -15.25
N LEU A 59 -3.94 0.34 -14.49
CA LEU A 59 -3.20 1.49 -14.01
C LEU A 59 -2.88 2.20 -15.32
N ALA A 60 -3.36 3.43 -15.47
CA ALA A 60 -2.67 4.34 -16.38
C ALA A 60 -1.17 4.24 -16.00
N ALA A 61 -0.25 4.77 -16.79
CA ALA A 61 1.08 5.02 -16.26
C ALA A 61 1.03 6.10 -15.13
N PHE A 62 0.11 5.98 -14.16
CA PHE A 62 0.25 6.43 -12.80
C PHE A 62 1.64 5.99 -12.37
N ASP A 63 2.49 7.00 -12.38
CA ASP A 63 3.92 6.89 -12.49
C ASP A 63 4.39 5.88 -11.44
N LEU A 64 5.06 4.79 -11.87
CA LEU A 64 5.64 3.81 -10.95
C LEU A 64 6.46 4.53 -9.86
N LYS A 65 7.05 5.67 -10.24
CA LYS A 65 7.73 6.62 -9.35
C LYS A 65 6.81 7.23 -8.29
N ALA A 66 5.60 7.68 -8.65
CA ALA A 66 4.62 8.20 -7.69
C ALA A 66 4.15 7.11 -6.72
N TYR A 67 3.92 5.88 -7.22
CA TYR A 67 3.57 4.75 -6.35
C TYR A 67 4.71 4.39 -5.39
N GLN A 68 5.96 4.38 -5.85
CA GLN A 68 7.14 4.15 -5.01
C GLN A 68 7.30 5.25 -3.95
N ALA A 69 7.11 6.51 -4.32
CA ALA A 69 7.15 7.64 -3.38
C ALA A 69 6.07 7.52 -2.29
N LEU A 70 4.83 7.12 -2.65
CA LEU A 70 3.78 6.80 -1.67
C LEU A 70 4.17 5.61 -0.77
N CYS A 71 4.80 4.60 -1.37
CA CYS A 71 5.54 3.50 -0.74
C CYS A 71 6.39 3.95 0.46
N GLN A 72 7.34 4.81 0.11
CA GLN A 72 8.36 5.34 0.99
C GLN A 72 7.73 6.19 2.10
N MET A 73 6.87 7.14 1.74
CA MET A 73 6.20 8.01 2.71
C MET A 73 5.40 7.23 3.75
N HIS A 74 4.64 6.22 3.33
CA HIS A 74 3.91 5.36 4.26
C HIS A 74 4.84 4.68 5.28
N THR A 75 6.03 4.27 4.84
CA THR A 75 7.02 3.61 5.71
C THR A 75 7.64 4.60 6.69
N GLU A 76 8.04 5.77 6.22
CA GLU A 76 8.66 6.82 7.03
C GLU A 76 7.67 7.40 8.06
N LEU A 77 6.43 7.70 7.67
CA LEU A 77 5.38 8.14 8.59
C LEU A 77 5.08 7.09 9.67
N ARG A 78 5.10 5.80 9.30
CA ARG A 78 4.97 4.72 10.29
C ARG A 78 6.13 4.71 11.28
N GLN A 79 7.36 4.94 10.82
CA GLN A 79 8.52 5.03 11.71
C GLN A 79 8.41 6.25 12.63
N ALA A 80 8.05 7.43 12.10
CA ALA A 80 7.83 8.63 12.88
C ALA A 80 6.74 8.44 13.96
N GLY A 81 5.61 7.83 13.59
CA GLY A 81 4.54 7.51 14.54
C GLY A 81 4.98 6.55 15.65
N ASN A 82 5.79 5.53 15.33
CA ASN A 82 6.34 4.63 16.33
C ASN A 82 7.29 5.35 17.30
N ASN A 83 8.13 6.24 16.78
CA ASN A 83 9.04 7.04 17.59
C ASN A 83 8.27 7.97 18.54
N LEU A 84 7.26 8.69 18.04
CA LEU A 84 6.39 9.53 18.87
C LEU A 84 5.70 8.72 19.98
N ASN A 85 5.23 7.52 19.66
CA ASN A 85 4.63 6.63 20.65
C ASN A 85 5.63 6.17 21.73
N GLN A 86 6.91 5.97 21.37
CA GLN A 86 7.96 5.65 22.33
C GLN A 86 8.24 6.84 23.25
N ILE A 87 8.38 8.05 22.70
CA ILE A 87 8.58 9.28 23.49
C ILE A 87 7.42 9.46 24.46
N ALA A 88 6.17 9.37 23.97
CA ALA A 88 4.98 9.55 24.78
C ALA A 88 4.93 8.55 25.94
N LYS A 89 5.26 7.27 25.70
CA LYS A 89 5.32 6.26 26.75
C LYS A 89 6.34 6.57 27.83
N VAL A 90 7.53 7.02 27.45
CA VAL A 90 8.59 7.40 28.41
C VAL A 90 8.11 8.60 29.24
N CYS A 91 7.63 9.66 28.60
CA CYS A 91 7.13 10.84 29.29
C CYS A 91 5.99 10.49 30.27
N ASN A 92 5.00 9.73 29.80
CA ASN A 92 3.86 9.33 30.63
C ASN A 92 4.29 8.47 31.82
N SER A 93 5.29 7.59 31.62
CA SER A 93 5.81 6.73 32.70
C SER A 93 6.60 7.53 33.72
N SER A 94 7.47 8.45 33.28
CA SER A 94 8.25 9.31 34.18
C SER A 94 7.33 10.22 35.02
N VAL A 95 6.30 10.81 34.41
CA VAL A 95 5.30 11.61 35.12
C VAL A 95 4.54 10.78 36.16
N LEU A 96 4.14 9.55 35.79
CA LEU A 96 3.44 8.64 36.71
C LEU A 96 4.30 8.22 37.91
N LEU A 97 5.60 8.03 37.69
CA LEU A 97 6.56 7.61 38.71
C LEU A 97 7.14 8.79 39.52
N GLY A 98 6.82 10.04 39.15
CA GLY A 98 7.40 11.23 39.77
C GLY A 98 8.89 11.42 39.43
N GLU A 99 9.37 10.78 38.37
CA GLU A 99 10.75 10.85 37.91
C GLU A 99 10.95 12.01 36.93
N PRO A 100 12.17 12.56 36.81
CA PRO A 100 12.47 13.56 35.80
C PRO A 100 12.25 12.99 34.39
N VAL A 101 11.54 13.73 33.55
CA VAL A 101 11.29 13.34 32.16
C VAL A 101 12.58 13.47 31.36
N VAL A 102 13.14 12.32 30.94
CA VAL A 102 14.30 12.27 30.05
C VAL A 102 13.85 11.84 28.66
N VAL A 103 13.80 12.80 27.72
CA VAL A 103 13.47 12.52 26.33
C VAL A 103 14.72 12.12 25.56
N ASN A 104 14.63 11.03 24.81
CA ASN A 104 15.69 10.63 23.90
C ASN A 104 15.77 11.61 22.71
N ARG A 105 16.76 12.52 22.74
CA ARG A 105 16.98 13.57 21.73
C ARG A 105 17.21 13.02 20.33
N THR A 106 17.99 11.95 20.18
CA THR A 106 18.28 11.38 18.85
C THR A 106 17.02 10.82 18.20
N LEU A 107 16.12 10.25 19.00
CA LEU A 107 14.85 9.73 18.52
C LEU A 107 13.87 10.87 18.16
N LEU A 108 13.91 11.98 18.88
CA LEU A 108 13.16 13.20 18.54
C LEU A 108 13.66 13.81 17.22
N GLU A 109 14.98 14.00 17.07
CA GLU A 109 15.63 14.53 15.88
C GLU A 109 15.32 13.68 14.65
N ARG A 110 15.44 12.35 14.77
CA ARG A 110 15.09 11.41 13.69
C ARG A 110 13.62 11.53 13.29
N THR A 111 12.73 11.75 14.25
CA THR A 111 11.30 11.93 13.97
C THR A 111 11.04 13.23 13.21
N GLN A 112 11.68 14.32 13.61
CA GLN A 112 11.60 15.60 12.91
C GLN A 112 12.12 15.48 11.47
N GLN A 113 13.24 14.79 11.28
CA GLN A 113 13.82 14.55 9.96
C GLN A 113 12.85 13.76 9.05
N LEU A 114 12.30 12.64 9.54
CA LEU A 114 11.35 11.84 8.76
C LEU A 114 10.12 12.68 8.35
N LEU A 115 9.58 13.50 9.26
CA LEU A 115 8.43 14.35 8.96
C LEU A 115 8.78 15.43 7.91
N GLN A 116 9.97 16.01 7.98
CA GLN A 116 10.43 17.00 7.01
C GLN A 116 10.65 16.39 5.62
N GLU A 117 11.28 15.22 5.54
CA GLU A 117 11.46 14.46 4.30
C GLU A 117 10.10 14.12 3.65
N ASN A 118 9.13 13.69 4.45
CA ASN A 118 7.77 13.42 3.98
C ASN A 118 7.07 14.66 3.46
N GLN A 119 7.21 15.80 4.14
CA GLN A 119 6.63 17.06 3.69
C GLN A 119 7.17 17.44 2.30
N THR A 120 8.48 17.36 2.10
CA THR A 120 9.11 17.67 0.80
C THR A 120 8.66 16.71 -0.31
N LEU A 121 8.53 15.41 -0.01
CA LEU A 121 8.02 14.42 -0.97
C LEU A 121 6.58 14.71 -1.38
N ILE A 122 5.72 15.08 -0.43
CA ILE A 122 4.32 15.46 -0.69
C ILE A 122 4.26 16.70 -1.59
N GLU A 123 5.02 17.75 -1.28
CA GLU A 123 5.07 19.00 -2.06
C GLU A 123 5.54 18.74 -3.51
N THR A 124 6.54 17.88 -3.67
CA THR A 124 7.07 17.48 -4.98
C THR A 124 6.03 16.74 -5.81
N LEU A 125 5.34 15.76 -5.20
CA LEU A 125 4.28 15.02 -5.89
C LEU A 125 3.07 15.91 -6.22
N ALA A 126 2.66 16.78 -5.30
CA ALA A 126 1.57 17.72 -5.53
C ALA A 126 1.87 18.66 -6.72
N SER A 127 3.10 19.16 -6.80
CA SER A 127 3.56 20.00 -7.90
C SER A 127 3.60 19.24 -9.23
N ALA A 128 4.09 18.00 -9.23
CA ALA A 128 4.12 17.15 -10.42
C ALA A 128 2.71 16.83 -10.93
N ILE A 129 1.77 16.55 -10.02
CA ILE A 129 0.36 16.34 -10.37
C ILE A 129 -0.21 17.62 -10.98
N ALA A 130 -0.03 18.78 -10.35
CA ALA A 130 -0.54 20.06 -10.85
C ALA A 130 -0.06 20.37 -12.27
N GLN A 131 1.23 20.15 -12.54
CA GLN A 131 1.82 20.32 -13.88
C GLN A 131 1.24 19.33 -14.91
N SER A 132 0.97 18.08 -14.52
CA SER A 132 0.39 17.07 -15.41
C SER A 132 -1.08 17.32 -15.79
N THR A 133 -1.83 18.05 -14.96
CA THR A 133 -3.23 18.45 -15.24
C THR A 133 -3.37 19.69 -16.12
N LEU A 134 -2.29 20.44 -16.33
CA LEU A 134 -2.27 21.66 -17.17
C LEU A 134 -1.77 21.40 -18.60
N ALA A 135 -1.35 20.17 -18.91
CA ALA A 135 -0.90 19.71 -20.23
C ALA A 135 -1.96 18.82 -20.89
#